data_AF-A0A1U2AAF0-F1
#
_entry.id   AF-A0A1U2AAF0-F1
#
_cell.length_a   1.000
_cell.length_b   1.000
_cell.length_c   1.000
_cell.angle_alpha   90.00
_cell.angle_beta   90.00
_cell.angle_gamma   90.00
#
_symmetry.space_group_name_H-M   'P 1'
#
loop_
_entity.id
_entity.type
_entity.pdbx_description
1 polymer ?
#
loop_
_entity_poly.entity_id
_entity_poly.type
_entity_poly.pdbx_seq_one_letter_code
_entity_poly.pdbx_strand_id
1 'polypeptide(L)'
;MVTSDVERIDGKLADEYLKFNVHNRPLSEKKIMQLAADMEAGRWQFNGEAIKFSLDGSLLDGQHRLHAVSLCGVPVEMLVVRGLPAESQSTMDQGLRRSASDQLNLAGIHSTNSDASAIKTFMVWQRGWLYTDKASGAITTSDVVQWATEHPEVFELIRRGGAFNRVKARPGLVRAVFAGIAYWHGVETTSVFFQRVLDGAGLEIGSPILALRNRLDRVRGEGFKMSDREAIGYFIVAFNHWLAGHNIAKLQQPKGGWNGTNFPTVTRATQEALA
;
A
#
# COMPACT_ATOMS: atom_id res chain seq x y z
N MET A 1 -12.48 -12.24 -40.45
CA MET A 1 -12.76 -13.29 -39.45
C MET A 1 -11.92 -12.97 -38.22
N VAL A 2 -12.49 -13.05 -37.02
CA VAL A 2 -11.71 -12.84 -35.79
C VAL A 2 -10.93 -14.12 -35.48
N THR A 3 -9.64 -14.01 -35.19
CA THR A 3 -8.79 -15.13 -34.79
C THR A 3 -8.16 -14.86 -33.43
N SER A 4 -7.79 -15.93 -32.71
CA SER A 4 -7.13 -15.81 -31.41
C SER A 4 -6.19 -16.98 -31.17
N ASP A 5 -4.93 -16.68 -30.84
CA ASP A 5 -3.91 -17.68 -30.54
C ASP A 5 -3.09 -17.26 -29.31
N VAL A 6 -2.56 -18.23 -28.57
CA VAL A 6 -1.60 -17.94 -27.48
C VAL A 6 -0.22 -17.83 -28.11
N GLU A 7 0.39 -16.66 -28.01
CA GLU A 7 1.73 -16.39 -28.55
C GLU A 7 2.71 -16.12 -27.41
N ARG A 8 3.94 -16.62 -27.54
CA ARG A 8 5.04 -16.28 -26.64
C ARG A 8 5.70 -14.99 -27.14
N ILE A 9 5.45 -13.90 -26.43
CA ILE A 9 5.89 -12.56 -26.82
C ILE A 9 7.21 -12.25 -26.11
N ASP A 10 8.29 -12.11 -26.87
CA ASP A 10 9.57 -11.57 -26.40
C ASP A 10 9.71 -10.07 -26.74
N GLY A 11 10.80 -9.44 -26.30
CA GLY A 11 11.01 -8.00 -26.52
C GLY A 11 11.00 -7.60 -27.99
N LYS A 12 11.57 -8.45 -28.88
CA LYS A 12 11.61 -8.17 -30.32
C LYS A 12 10.21 -8.22 -30.93
N LEU A 13 9.43 -9.26 -30.63
CA LEU A 13 8.06 -9.37 -31.12
C LEU A 13 7.17 -8.26 -30.54
N ALA A 14 7.40 -7.86 -29.29
CA ALA A 14 6.71 -6.72 -28.70
C ALA A 14 6.99 -5.42 -29.45
N ASP A 15 8.25 -5.15 -29.81
CA ASP A 15 8.63 -3.97 -30.60
C ASP A 15 8.00 -3.99 -32.00
N GLU A 16 7.94 -5.16 -32.65
CA GLU A 16 7.24 -5.30 -33.94
C GLU A 16 5.75 -5.01 -33.81
N TYR A 17 5.08 -5.51 -32.77
CA TYR A 17 3.67 -5.23 -32.53
C TYR A 17 3.39 -3.77 -32.21
N LEU A 18 4.31 -3.09 -31.52
CA LEU A 18 4.17 -1.68 -31.18
C LEU A 18 4.22 -0.75 -32.40
N LYS A 19 4.79 -1.19 -33.54
CA LYS A 19 4.74 -0.43 -34.80
C LYS A 19 3.32 -0.19 -35.31
N PHE A 20 2.37 -1.03 -34.90
CA PHE A 20 0.96 -0.91 -35.25
C PHE A 20 0.17 -0.01 -34.27
N ASN A 21 0.83 0.59 -33.28
CA ASN A 21 0.19 1.46 -32.30
C ASN A 21 -0.02 2.89 -32.83
N VAL A 22 -1.18 3.15 -33.43
CA VAL A 22 -1.47 4.42 -34.11
C VAL A 22 -2.26 5.43 -33.26
N HIS A 23 -3.16 4.97 -32.38
CA HIS A 23 -4.20 5.81 -31.78
C HIS A 23 -4.45 5.58 -30.28
N ASN A 24 -3.64 4.79 -29.59
CA ASN A 24 -3.88 4.54 -28.17
C ASN A 24 -3.57 5.77 -27.30
N ARG A 25 -4.22 5.79 -26.13
CA ARG A 25 -4.02 6.81 -25.08
C ARG A 25 -2.55 6.98 -24.68
N PRO A 26 -2.15 8.14 -24.14
CA PRO A 26 -0.81 8.35 -23.60
C PRO A 26 -0.36 7.23 -22.65
N LEU A 27 0.91 6.87 -22.75
CA LEU A 27 1.50 5.85 -21.89
C LEU A 27 1.59 6.32 -20.44
N SER A 28 1.60 5.35 -19.53
CA SER A 28 1.92 5.59 -18.13
C SER A 28 3.19 4.82 -17.82
N GLU A 29 4.31 5.52 -17.76
CA GLU A 29 5.62 4.93 -17.44
C GLU A 29 5.55 4.12 -16.14
N LYS A 30 4.84 4.63 -15.14
CA LYS A 30 4.58 3.92 -13.90
C LYS A 30 3.93 2.54 -14.12
N LYS A 31 2.92 2.45 -14.99
CA LYS A 31 2.23 1.18 -15.27
C LYS A 31 3.14 0.22 -16.05
N ILE A 32 3.95 0.74 -16.98
CA ILE A 32 4.93 -0.04 -17.74
C ILE A 32 5.98 -0.62 -16.81
N MET A 33 6.62 0.21 -15.97
CA MET A 33 7.62 -0.23 -15.00
C MET A 33 7.05 -1.27 -14.03
N GLN A 34 5.81 -1.09 -13.58
CA GLN A 34 5.15 -2.04 -12.70
C GLN A 34 4.93 -3.41 -13.37
N LEU A 35 4.43 -3.42 -14.61
CA LEU A 35 4.25 -4.65 -15.38
C LEU A 35 5.59 -5.33 -15.66
N ALA A 36 6.61 -4.57 -16.04
CA ALA A 36 7.95 -5.08 -16.30
C ALA A 36 8.54 -5.75 -15.06
N ALA A 37 8.47 -5.09 -13.90
CA ALA A 37 8.93 -5.66 -12.63
C ALA A 37 8.14 -6.90 -12.20
N ASP A 38 6.83 -6.98 -12.49
CA ASP A 38 6.02 -8.18 -12.25
C ASP A 38 6.42 -9.33 -13.18
N MET A 39 6.76 -9.04 -14.44
CA MET A 39 7.25 -10.05 -15.40
C MET A 39 8.64 -10.56 -15.02
N GLU A 40 9.57 -9.67 -14.66
CA GLU A 40 10.93 -10.03 -14.21
C GLU A 40 10.92 -10.90 -12.96
N ALA A 41 10.04 -10.58 -12.02
CA ALA A 41 9.91 -11.33 -10.79
C ALA A 41 9.08 -12.63 -10.94
N GLY A 42 8.63 -12.97 -12.15
CA GLY A 42 7.77 -14.15 -12.39
C GLY A 42 6.38 -14.05 -11.75
N ARG A 43 5.96 -12.85 -11.31
CA ARG A 43 4.63 -12.60 -10.75
C ARG A 43 3.56 -12.48 -11.83
N TRP A 44 3.94 -12.13 -13.06
CA TRP A 44 3.02 -12.16 -14.20
C TRP A 44 2.63 -13.60 -14.52
N GLN A 45 1.33 -13.87 -14.54
CA GLN A 45 0.75 -15.18 -14.87
C GLN A 45 -0.18 -15.03 -16.07
N PHE A 46 -0.26 -16.06 -16.91
CA PHE A 46 -1.23 -16.09 -18.00
C PHE A 46 -2.65 -16.02 -17.43
N ASN A 47 -3.33 -14.90 -17.66
CA ASN A 47 -4.59 -14.54 -17.02
C ASN A 47 -5.70 -14.21 -18.03
N GLY A 48 -5.49 -14.53 -19.30
CA GLY A 48 -6.44 -14.24 -20.39
C GLY A 48 -6.43 -12.79 -20.89
N GLU A 49 -5.59 -11.91 -20.31
CA GLU A 49 -5.35 -10.59 -20.90
C GLU A 49 -4.72 -10.74 -22.28
N ALA A 50 -5.19 -9.93 -23.23
CA ALA A 50 -4.85 -10.09 -24.64
C ALA A 50 -4.15 -8.87 -25.25
N ILE A 51 -3.37 -9.12 -26.31
CA ILE A 51 -2.97 -8.11 -27.28
C ILE A 51 -4.02 -8.14 -28.40
N LYS A 52 -4.61 -6.98 -28.70
CA LYS A 52 -5.78 -6.90 -29.59
C LYS A 52 -5.47 -6.05 -30.80
N PHE A 53 -5.71 -6.60 -31.99
CA PHE A 53 -5.55 -5.92 -33.26
C PHE A 53 -6.89 -5.81 -33.99
N SER A 54 -7.13 -4.66 -34.60
CA SER A 54 -8.28 -4.46 -35.48
C SER A 54 -8.12 -5.18 -36.81
N LEU A 55 -9.19 -5.15 -37.61
CA LEU A 55 -9.23 -5.68 -38.97
C LEU A 55 -8.19 -5.05 -39.91
N ASP A 56 -7.88 -3.77 -39.74
CA ASP A 56 -6.86 -3.04 -40.50
C ASP A 56 -5.43 -3.27 -39.97
N GLY A 57 -5.26 -4.08 -38.91
CA GLY A 57 -3.99 -4.38 -38.28
C GLY A 57 -3.56 -3.38 -37.20
N SER A 58 -4.33 -2.32 -36.93
CA SER A 58 -4.00 -1.35 -35.87
C SER A 58 -4.07 -2.00 -34.48
N LEU A 59 -3.15 -1.62 -33.58
CA LEU A 59 -3.14 -2.10 -32.20
C LEU A 59 -4.22 -1.38 -31.36
N LEU A 60 -5.24 -2.10 -30.93
CA LEU A 60 -6.36 -1.56 -30.15
C LEU A 60 -6.14 -1.61 -28.64
N ASP A 61 -5.45 -2.65 -28.15
CA ASP A 61 -5.18 -2.86 -26.72
C ASP A 61 -3.91 -3.70 -26.54
N GLY A 62 -3.23 -3.50 -25.41
CA GLY A 62 -2.00 -4.19 -25.06
C GLY A 62 -0.76 -3.32 -25.06
N GLN A 63 -0.85 -2.03 -25.40
CA GLN A 63 0.34 -1.16 -25.49
C GLN A 63 1.21 -1.17 -24.23
N HIS A 64 0.62 -1.11 -23.02
CA HIS A 64 1.39 -1.12 -21.77
C HIS A 64 2.06 -2.47 -21.52
N ARG A 65 1.41 -3.58 -21.94
CA ARG A 65 1.95 -4.94 -21.84
C ARG A 65 3.12 -5.11 -22.80
N LEU A 66 2.98 -4.69 -24.05
CA LEU A 66 4.07 -4.76 -25.04
C LEU A 66 5.27 -3.90 -24.64
N HIS A 67 5.04 -2.66 -24.20
CA HIS A 67 6.13 -1.83 -23.69
C HIS A 67 6.81 -2.43 -22.46
N ALA A 68 6.07 -3.11 -21.58
CA ALA A 68 6.66 -3.78 -20.42
C ALA A 68 7.54 -4.98 -20.82
N VAL A 69 7.07 -5.81 -21.76
CA VAL A 69 7.85 -6.93 -22.32
C VAL A 69 9.09 -6.45 -23.06
N SER A 70 8.95 -5.40 -23.87
CA SER A 70 10.08 -4.73 -24.54
C SER A 70 11.09 -4.20 -23.53
N LEU A 71 10.62 -3.58 -22.43
CA LEU A 71 11.47 -3.03 -21.38
C LEU A 71 12.24 -4.09 -20.59
N CYS A 72 11.59 -5.16 -20.12
CA CYS A 72 12.26 -6.19 -19.31
C CYS A 72 12.93 -7.28 -20.13
N GLY A 73 12.55 -7.46 -21.40
CA GLY A 73 13.06 -8.50 -22.29
C GLY A 73 12.63 -9.92 -21.91
N VAL A 74 11.80 -10.11 -20.87
CA VAL A 74 11.35 -11.43 -20.40
C VAL A 74 10.22 -11.93 -21.29
N PRO A 75 10.38 -13.07 -22.00
CA PRO A 75 9.31 -13.61 -22.83
C PRO A 75 8.14 -14.11 -21.99
N VAL A 76 6.91 -13.71 -22.33
CA VAL A 76 5.69 -14.11 -21.63
C VAL A 76 4.62 -14.59 -22.61
N GLU A 77 3.80 -15.54 -22.19
CA GLU A 77 2.65 -15.99 -22.97
C GLU A 77 1.49 -15.00 -22.85
N MET A 78 0.90 -14.62 -23.99
CA MET A 78 -0.29 -13.78 -24.04
C MET A 78 -1.24 -14.25 -25.14
N LEU A 79 -2.54 -14.03 -24.91
CA LEU A 79 -3.53 -14.21 -25.96
C LEU A 79 -3.38 -13.09 -26.99
N VAL A 80 -3.35 -13.40 -28.27
CA VAL A 80 -3.35 -12.40 -29.34
C VAL A 80 -4.60 -12.56 -30.17
N VAL A 81 -5.43 -11.52 -30.18
CA VAL A 81 -6.71 -11.48 -30.90
C VAL A 81 -6.57 -10.53 -32.09
N ARG A 82 -6.96 -10.99 -33.27
CA ARG A 82 -6.85 -10.22 -34.53
C ARG A 82 -8.19 -10.11 -35.23
N GLY A 83 -8.36 -9.06 -36.02
CA GLY A 83 -9.55 -8.89 -36.86
C GLY A 83 -10.74 -8.25 -36.15
N LEU A 84 -10.53 -7.55 -35.02
CA LEU A 84 -11.62 -6.91 -34.29
C LEU A 84 -12.15 -5.66 -35.02
N PRO A 85 -13.45 -5.35 -34.91
CA PRO A 85 -13.98 -4.06 -35.33
C PRO A 85 -13.30 -2.92 -34.55
N ALA A 86 -12.86 -1.85 -35.23
CA ALA A 86 -12.17 -0.73 -34.59
C ALA A 86 -13.01 -0.07 -33.48
N GLU A 87 -14.33 -0.02 -33.66
CA GLU A 87 -15.31 0.47 -32.68
C GLU A 87 -15.28 -0.28 -31.34
N SER A 88 -14.78 -1.52 -31.32
CA SER A 88 -14.63 -2.31 -30.09
C SER A 88 -13.71 -1.64 -29.08
N GLN A 89 -12.78 -0.77 -29.53
CA GLN A 89 -11.86 -0.08 -28.64
C GLN A 89 -12.58 0.83 -27.62
N SER A 90 -13.75 1.37 -27.98
CA SER A 90 -14.53 2.27 -27.13
C SER A 90 -15.03 1.61 -25.84
N THR A 91 -15.22 0.28 -25.85
CA THR A 91 -15.74 -0.50 -24.71
C THR A 91 -14.66 -1.27 -23.94
N MET A 92 -13.41 -1.23 -24.39
CA MET A 92 -12.29 -1.88 -23.71
C MET A 92 -11.90 -1.12 -22.42
N ASP A 93 -11.35 -1.83 -21.43
CA ASP A 93 -10.81 -1.26 -20.19
C ASP A 93 -11.81 -0.47 -19.30
N GLN A 94 -13.11 -0.61 -19.51
CA GLN A 94 -14.14 0.10 -18.72
C GLN A 94 -14.41 -0.53 -17.33
N GLY A 95 -13.80 -1.69 -17.02
CA GLY A 95 -14.01 -2.39 -15.76
C GLY A 95 -13.42 -1.67 -14.54
N LEU A 96 -14.05 -1.83 -13.37
CA LEU A 96 -13.47 -1.40 -12.10
C LEU A 96 -12.19 -2.19 -11.82
N ARG A 97 -11.11 -1.48 -11.50
CA ARG A 97 -9.87 -2.12 -11.06
C ARG A 97 -10.09 -2.78 -9.70
N ARG A 98 -9.68 -4.04 -9.58
CA ARG A 98 -9.62 -4.75 -8.30
C ARG A 98 -8.72 -3.97 -7.33
N SER A 99 -9.24 -3.70 -6.15
CA SER A 99 -8.50 -3.13 -5.05
C SER A 99 -7.51 -4.15 -4.47
N ALA A 100 -6.62 -3.69 -3.58
CA ALA A 100 -5.74 -4.62 -2.86
C ALA A 100 -6.49 -5.53 -1.88
N SER A 101 -7.60 -5.05 -1.32
CA SER A 101 -8.50 -5.90 -0.54
C SER A 101 -9.12 -7.00 -1.41
N ASP A 102 -9.55 -6.67 -2.63
CA ASP A 102 -10.15 -7.65 -3.53
C ASP A 102 -9.15 -8.75 -3.89
N GLN A 103 -7.89 -8.40 -4.17
CA GLN A 103 -6.86 -9.39 -4.50
C GLN A 103 -6.47 -10.28 -3.31
N LEU A 104 -6.38 -9.71 -2.10
CA LEU A 104 -6.18 -10.50 -0.88
C LEU A 104 -7.32 -11.51 -0.69
N ASN A 105 -8.58 -11.07 -0.84
CA ASN A 105 -9.74 -11.97 -0.70
C ASN A 105 -9.75 -13.06 -1.78
N LEU A 106 -9.35 -12.75 -3.02
CA LEU A 106 -9.20 -13.74 -4.09
C LEU A 106 -8.10 -14.77 -3.78
N ALA A 107 -7.05 -14.38 -3.07
CA ALA A 107 -6.00 -15.27 -2.59
C ALA A 107 -6.42 -16.08 -1.34
N GLY A 108 -7.68 -16.01 -0.91
CA GLY A 108 -8.18 -16.68 0.30
C GLY A 108 -7.83 -15.96 1.60
N ILE A 109 -7.21 -14.77 1.52
CA ILE A 109 -6.84 -13.95 2.67
C ILE A 109 -7.94 -12.92 2.92
N HIS A 110 -8.84 -13.25 3.85
CA HIS A 110 -9.92 -12.33 4.23
C HIS A 110 -9.37 -10.99 4.71
N SER A 111 -9.75 -9.91 4.03
CA SER A 111 -9.25 -8.57 4.33
C SER A 111 -10.28 -7.49 4.02
N THR A 112 -10.15 -6.35 4.70
CA THR A 112 -10.89 -5.13 4.40
C THR A 112 -10.00 -4.11 3.69
N ASN A 113 -10.60 -3.06 3.10
CA ASN A 113 -9.86 -1.93 2.55
C ASN A 113 -8.93 -1.25 3.58
N SER A 114 -9.31 -1.27 4.86
CA SER A 114 -8.47 -0.73 5.93
C SER A 114 -7.26 -1.62 6.23
N ASP A 115 -7.40 -2.94 6.10
CA ASP A 115 -6.28 -3.89 6.23
C ASP A 115 -5.26 -3.70 5.11
N ALA A 116 -5.73 -3.69 3.87
CA ALA A 116 -4.86 -3.46 2.71
C ALA A 116 -4.17 -2.09 2.78
N SER A 117 -4.87 -1.06 3.26
CA SER A 117 -4.29 0.26 3.47
C SER A 117 -3.28 0.28 4.62
N ALA A 118 -3.52 -0.46 5.70
CA ALA A 118 -2.60 -0.58 6.82
C ALA A 118 -1.30 -1.28 6.42
N ILE A 119 -1.38 -2.36 5.64
CA ILE A 119 -0.21 -3.04 5.07
C ILE A 119 0.65 -2.04 4.30
N LYS A 120 0.05 -1.26 3.38
CA LYS A 120 0.80 -0.24 2.62
C LYS A 120 1.49 0.78 3.53
N THR A 121 0.77 1.30 4.53
CA THR A 121 1.34 2.26 5.49
C THR A 121 2.47 1.64 6.31
N PHE A 122 2.30 0.40 6.75
CA PHE A 122 3.31 -0.33 7.51
C PHE A 122 4.57 -0.58 6.67
N MET A 123 4.43 -1.02 5.42
CA MET A 123 5.54 -1.21 4.49
C MET A 123 6.32 0.08 4.24
N VAL A 124 5.63 1.20 4.00
CA VAL A 124 6.27 2.52 3.83
C VAL A 124 7.04 2.92 5.09
N TRP A 125 6.47 2.66 6.28
CA TRP A 125 7.13 2.94 7.54
C TRP A 125 8.39 2.07 7.74
N GLN A 126 8.29 0.76 7.58
CA GLN A 126 9.41 -0.18 7.79
C GLN A 126 10.56 0.06 6.80
N ARG A 127 10.25 0.45 5.56
CA ARG A 127 11.25 0.76 4.54
C ARG A 127 11.92 2.13 4.74
N GLY A 128 11.51 2.91 5.74
CA GLY A 128 11.99 4.28 5.94
C GLY A 128 11.51 5.29 4.89
N TRP A 129 10.47 4.92 4.11
CA TRP A 129 9.97 5.71 2.98
C TRP A 129 8.96 6.79 3.37
N LEU A 130 8.80 7.07 4.67
CA LEU A 130 7.94 8.16 5.17
C LEU A 130 8.36 9.56 4.66
N TYR A 131 9.58 9.68 4.12
CA TYR A 131 10.16 10.90 3.57
C TYR A 131 10.19 10.96 2.05
N THR A 132 9.79 9.88 1.39
CA THR A 132 9.84 9.77 -0.06
C THR A 132 8.50 10.17 -0.65
N ASP A 133 8.53 11.14 -1.56
CA ASP A 133 7.33 11.57 -2.25
C ASP A 133 6.68 10.40 -3.01
N LYS A 134 5.37 10.27 -2.87
CA LYS A 134 4.56 9.23 -3.53
C LYS A 134 4.99 7.78 -3.20
N ALA A 135 5.69 7.53 -2.09
CA ALA A 135 6.12 6.19 -1.66
C ALA A 135 4.98 5.17 -1.61
N SER A 136 3.83 5.53 -1.04
CA SER A 136 2.65 4.66 -0.98
C SER A 136 2.09 4.31 -2.37
N GLY A 137 2.33 5.17 -3.36
CA GLY A 137 1.99 4.93 -4.75
C GLY A 137 2.92 3.95 -5.44
N ALA A 138 4.15 3.75 -4.95
CA ALA A 138 5.08 2.75 -5.45
C ALA A 138 4.71 1.33 -4.97
N ILE A 139 4.01 1.20 -3.84
CA ILE A 139 3.53 -0.10 -3.34
C ILE A 139 2.35 -0.58 -4.19
N THR A 140 2.61 -1.66 -4.92
CA THR A 140 1.65 -2.29 -5.82
C THR A 140 0.58 -3.08 -5.05
N THR A 141 -0.45 -3.54 -5.76
CA THR A 141 -1.39 -4.49 -5.14
C THR A 141 -0.72 -5.85 -4.91
N SER A 142 0.07 -6.31 -5.89
CA SER A 142 0.83 -7.56 -5.80
C SER A 142 1.76 -7.54 -4.58
N ASP A 143 2.44 -6.42 -4.32
CA ASP A 143 3.30 -6.23 -3.14
C ASP A 143 2.54 -6.42 -1.83
N VAL A 144 1.29 -5.92 -1.76
CA VAL A 144 0.46 -6.06 -0.56
C VAL A 144 0.05 -7.51 -0.34
N VAL A 145 -0.33 -8.22 -1.40
CA VAL A 145 -0.72 -9.63 -1.33
C VAL A 145 0.47 -10.49 -0.92
N GLN A 146 1.62 -10.26 -1.57
CA GLN A 146 2.87 -10.94 -1.25
C GLN A 146 3.26 -10.70 0.21
N TRP A 147 3.29 -9.44 0.66
CA TRP A 147 3.64 -9.09 2.03
C TRP A 147 2.70 -9.76 3.05
N ALA A 148 1.38 -9.76 2.79
CA ALA A 148 0.42 -10.40 3.70
C ALA A 148 0.59 -11.92 3.77
N THR A 149 1.06 -12.54 2.69
CA THR A 149 1.34 -13.98 2.61
C THR A 149 2.64 -14.33 3.34
N GLU A 150 3.66 -13.50 3.21
CA GLU A 150 4.98 -13.68 3.82
C GLU A 150 5.03 -13.33 5.31
N HIS A 151 4.12 -12.47 5.78
CA HIS A 151 4.09 -11.97 7.17
C HIS A 151 2.72 -12.16 7.85
N PRO A 152 2.18 -13.40 7.92
CA PRO A 152 0.86 -13.65 8.50
C PRO A 152 0.74 -13.21 9.96
N GLU A 153 1.82 -13.31 10.74
CA GLU A 153 1.89 -12.90 12.14
C GLU A 153 1.75 -11.38 12.31
N VAL A 154 2.41 -10.58 11.46
CA VAL A 154 2.29 -9.11 11.51
C VAL A 154 0.95 -8.67 10.93
N PHE A 155 0.44 -9.39 9.93
CA PHE A 155 -0.89 -9.13 9.38
C PHE A 155 -1.98 -9.33 10.43
N GLU A 156 -1.86 -10.32 11.31
CA GLU A 156 -2.77 -10.51 12.44
C GLU A 156 -2.71 -9.33 13.42
N LEU A 157 -1.54 -8.74 13.67
CA LEU A 157 -1.45 -7.51 14.48
C LEU A 157 -2.18 -6.33 13.82
N ILE A 158 -2.06 -6.19 12.50
CA ILE A 158 -2.81 -5.18 11.72
C ILE A 158 -4.32 -5.37 11.92
N ARG A 159 -4.81 -6.63 11.84
CA ARG A 159 -6.23 -6.96 12.02
C ARG A 159 -6.71 -6.61 13.42
N ARG A 160 -5.92 -6.91 14.45
CA ARG A 160 -6.23 -6.57 15.86
C ARG A 160 -6.36 -5.07 16.10
N GLY A 161 -5.54 -4.26 15.42
CA GLY A 161 -5.69 -2.81 15.40
C GLY A 161 -7.07 -2.33 14.93
N GLY A 162 -7.83 -3.17 14.23
CA GLY A 162 -9.19 -2.91 13.79
C GLY A 162 -10.17 -2.63 14.94
N ALA A 163 -9.89 -3.09 16.15
CA ALA A 163 -10.69 -2.75 17.34
C ALA A 163 -10.69 -1.23 17.65
N PHE A 164 -9.68 -0.50 17.16
CA PHE A 164 -9.45 0.91 17.48
C PHE A 164 -9.75 1.87 16.33
N ASN A 165 -10.50 1.46 15.28
CA ASN A 165 -10.81 2.30 14.11
C ASN A 165 -11.55 3.62 14.45
N ARG A 166 -12.11 3.73 15.66
CA ARG A 166 -12.79 4.95 16.15
C ARG A 166 -11.84 5.99 16.74
N VAL A 167 -10.55 5.66 16.93
CA VAL A 167 -9.51 6.65 17.18
C VAL A 167 -9.54 7.67 16.04
N LYS A 168 -9.40 8.95 16.38
CA LYS A 168 -9.64 10.08 15.47
C LYS A 168 -8.49 10.31 14.46
N ALA A 169 -8.07 9.23 13.81
CA ALA A 169 -7.09 9.18 12.73
C ALA A 169 -7.59 8.20 11.64
N ARG A 170 -6.89 8.15 10.50
CA ARG A 170 -7.24 7.24 9.40
C ARG A 170 -7.17 5.78 9.87
N PRO A 171 -8.20 4.93 9.65
CA PRO A 171 -8.21 3.54 10.16
C PRO A 171 -7.00 2.69 9.77
N GLY A 172 -6.57 2.75 8.50
CA GLY A 172 -5.38 2.02 8.05
C GLY A 172 -4.10 2.47 8.78
N LEU A 173 -3.97 3.76 9.10
CA LEU A 173 -2.85 4.27 9.89
C LEU A 173 -2.89 3.76 11.33
N VAL A 174 -4.06 3.81 11.97
CA VAL A 174 -4.25 3.30 13.34
C VAL A 174 -3.83 1.83 13.43
N ARG A 175 -4.27 1.00 12.48
CA ARG A 175 -3.89 -0.42 12.39
C ARG A 175 -2.39 -0.62 12.18
N ALA A 176 -1.77 0.16 11.30
CA ALA A 176 -0.33 0.08 11.06
C ALA A 176 0.49 0.48 12.30
N VAL A 177 0.11 1.55 12.99
CA VAL A 177 0.76 1.97 14.25
C VAL A 177 0.57 0.91 15.34
N PHE A 178 -0.65 0.37 15.48
CA PHE A 178 -0.91 -0.71 16.42
C PHE A 178 0.02 -1.90 16.17
N ALA A 179 0.12 -2.36 14.91
CA ALA A 179 1.02 -3.45 14.56
C ALA A 179 2.49 -3.13 14.87
N GLY A 180 2.95 -1.92 14.56
CA GLY A 180 4.33 -1.52 14.82
C GLY A 180 4.70 -1.43 16.31
N ILE A 181 3.75 -1.06 17.17
CA ILE A 181 3.98 -1.06 18.63
C ILE A 181 3.85 -2.48 19.18
N ALA A 182 2.80 -3.22 18.78
CA ALA A 182 2.54 -4.58 19.26
C ALA A 182 3.64 -5.57 18.87
N TYR A 183 4.31 -5.36 17.75
CA TYR A 183 5.47 -6.15 17.35
C TYR A 183 6.60 -6.13 18.41
N TRP A 184 6.79 -5.00 19.12
CA TRP A 184 7.84 -4.86 20.13
C TRP A 184 7.37 -5.03 21.57
N HIS A 185 6.10 -4.72 21.85
CA HIS A 185 5.56 -4.63 23.22
C HIS A 185 4.41 -5.59 23.51
N GLY A 186 4.05 -6.44 22.54
CA GLY A 186 2.92 -7.35 22.64
C GLY A 186 1.57 -6.65 22.45
N VAL A 187 0.54 -7.47 22.24
CA VAL A 187 -0.83 -7.02 21.98
C VAL A 187 -1.45 -6.39 23.22
N GLU A 188 -1.16 -6.92 24.40
CA GLU A 188 -1.74 -6.52 25.68
C GLU A 188 -1.37 -5.06 26.00
N THR A 189 -0.07 -4.75 26.07
CA THR A 189 0.45 -3.41 26.34
C THR A 189 -0.06 -2.40 25.32
N THR A 190 -0.03 -2.78 24.06
CA THR A 190 -0.50 -1.93 22.95
C THR A 190 -1.99 -1.67 23.06
N SER A 191 -2.79 -2.68 23.40
CA SER A 191 -4.24 -2.54 23.56
C SER A 191 -4.58 -1.60 24.70
N VAL A 192 -3.86 -1.65 25.84
CA VAL A 192 -4.06 -0.70 26.95
C VAL A 192 -3.83 0.73 26.49
N PHE A 193 -2.74 0.99 25.77
CA PHE A 193 -2.44 2.31 25.23
C PHE A 193 -3.54 2.79 24.28
N PHE A 194 -3.88 1.98 23.26
CA PHE A 194 -4.88 2.36 22.26
C PHE A 194 -6.29 2.48 22.83
N GLN A 195 -6.65 1.67 23.84
CA GLN A 195 -7.93 1.79 24.53
C GLN A 195 -8.05 3.15 25.22
N ARG A 196 -7.00 3.58 25.95
CA ARG A 196 -6.96 4.91 26.57
C ARG A 196 -6.91 6.04 25.53
N VAL A 197 -6.23 5.84 24.39
CA VAL A 197 -6.30 6.78 23.26
C VAL A 197 -7.70 6.84 22.67
N LEU A 198 -8.49 5.77 22.73
CA LEU A 198 -9.84 5.68 22.17
C LEU A 198 -10.90 6.29 23.10
N ASP A 199 -10.95 5.90 24.38
CA ASP A 199 -11.98 6.35 25.32
C ASP A 199 -11.59 7.63 26.08
N GLY A 200 -10.31 7.81 26.40
CA GLY A 200 -9.82 8.90 27.24
C GLY A 200 -10.03 8.69 28.73
N ALA A 201 -10.37 7.47 29.16
CA ALA A 201 -10.63 7.14 30.55
C ALA A 201 -9.35 7.21 31.41
N GLY A 202 -9.45 7.81 32.59
CA GLY A 202 -8.35 7.89 33.56
C GLY A 202 -7.15 8.71 33.11
N LEU A 203 -7.35 9.71 32.24
CA LEU A 203 -6.27 10.57 31.75
C LEU A 203 -6.18 11.87 32.56
N GLU A 204 -5.08 12.02 33.28
CA GLU A 204 -4.77 13.23 34.06
C GLU A 204 -4.06 14.31 33.23
N ILE A 205 -4.00 15.53 33.78
CA ILE A 205 -3.22 16.63 33.21
C ILE A 205 -1.75 16.21 33.16
N GLY A 206 -1.12 16.41 32.00
CA GLY A 206 0.26 15.97 31.75
C GLY A 206 0.37 14.58 31.12
N SER A 207 -0.73 13.84 30.98
CA SER A 207 -0.72 12.54 30.30
C SER A 207 -0.30 12.67 28.82
N PRO A 208 0.72 11.92 28.35
CA PRO A 208 1.08 11.86 26.93
C PRO A 208 -0.07 11.37 26.04
N ILE A 209 -0.91 10.48 26.55
CA ILE A 209 -2.09 9.96 25.83
C ILE A 209 -3.12 11.08 25.65
N LEU A 210 -3.33 11.91 26.68
CA LEU A 210 -4.23 13.06 26.59
C LEU A 210 -3.69 14.09 25.57
N ALA A 211 -2.38 14.33 25.57
CA ALA A 211 -1.75 15.21 24.59
C ALA A 211 -1.91 14.71 23.15
N LEU A 212 -1.80 13.39 22.92
CA LEU A 212 -2.08 12.77 21.62
C LEU A 212 -3.55 12.94 21.22
N ARG A 213 -4.50 12.64 22.11
CA ARG A 213 -5.94 12.79 21.85
C ARG A 213 -6.28 14.22 21.45
N ASN A 214 -5.85 15.20 22.24
CA ASN A 214 -6.07 16.61 21.95
C ASN A 214 -5.49 17.03 20.59
N ARG A 215 -4.34 16.44 20.19
CA ARG A 215 -3.75 16.68 18.87
C ARG A 215 -4.64 16.13 17.75
N LEU A 216 -5.10 14.88 17.86
CA LEU A 216 -5.98 14.25 16.88
C LEU A 216 -7.35 14.95 16.79
N ASP A 217 -7.86 15.43 17.93
CA ASP A 217 -9.08 16.22 18.02
C ASP A 217 -9.00 17.53 17.24
N ARG A 218 -7.91 18.27 17.41
CA ARG A 218 -7.68 19.53 16.66
C ARG A 218 -7.58 19.31 15.17
N VAL A 219 -6.82 18.30 14.73
CA VAL A 219 -6.70 17.94 13.31
C VAL A 219 -8.08 17.69 12.70
N ARG A 220 -8.92 16.91 13.38
CA ARG A 220 -10.26 16.58 12.89
C ARG A 220 -11.26 17.73 13.02
N GLY A 221 -11.19 18.52 14.08
CA GLY A 221 -12.14 19.60 14.38
C GLY A 221 -11.85 20.90 13.62
N GLU A 222 -10.58 21.24 13.44
CA GLU A 222 -10.12 22.50 12.82
C GLU A 222 -9.75 22.30 11.34
N GLY A 223 -9.88 21.08 10.80
CA GLY A 223 -9.62 20.79 9.39
C GLY A 223 -8.14 20.84 8.98
N PHE A 224 -7.22 20.89 9.94
CA PHE A 224 -5.80 20.83 9.65
C PHE A 224 -5.41 19.51 8.99
N LYS A 225 -4.57 19.57 7.96
CA LYS A 225 -4.00 18.37 7.35
C LYS A 225 -2.88 17.83 8.25
N MET A 226 -2.94 16.54 8.53
CA MET A 226 -1.86 15.80 9.16
C MET A 226 -1.45 14.65 8.23
N SER A 227 -0.17 14.58 7.91
CA SER A 227 0.37 13.49 7.10
C SER A 227 0.49 12.20 7.93
N ASP A 228 0.51 11.04 7.25
CA ASP A 228 0.72 9.74 7.90
C ASP A 228 2.02 9.74 8.73
N ARG A 229 3.09 10.34 8.20
CA ARG A 229 4.37 10.53 8.88
C ARG A 229 4.19 11.21 10.24
N GLU A 230 3.42 12.30 10.27
CA GLU A 230 3.23 13.06 11.50
C GLU A 230 2.37 12.30 12.50
N ALA A 231 1.28 11.69 12.03
CA ALA A 231 0.45 10.89 12.91
C ALA A 231 1.25 9.75 13.55
N ILE A 232 2.00 8.96 12.75
CA ILE A 232 2.87 7.90 13.26
C ILE A 232 3.86 8.45 14.29
N GLY A 233 4.54 9.57 13.99
CA GLY A 233 5.49 10.17 14.93
C GLY A 233 4.85 10.57 16.26
N TYR A 234 3.64 11.16 16.24
CA TYR A 234 2.93 11.54 17.45
C TYR A 234 2.49 10.32 18.28
N PHE A 235 2.02 9.26 17.63
CA PHE A 235 1.72 8.01 18.31
C PHE A 235 2.94 7.43 19.01
N ILE A 236 4.09 7.37 18.32
CA ILE A 236 5.33 6.81 18.89
C ILE A 236 5.83 7.65 20.07
N VAL A 237 5.87 8.98 19.94
CA VAL A 237 6.31 9.86 21.04
C VAL A 237 5.39 9.71 22.25
N ALA A 238 4.08 9.73 22.05
CA ALA A 238 3.13 9.55 23.13
C ALA A 238 3.27 8.18 23.80
N PHE A 239 3.43 7.11 23.01
CA PHE A 239 3.64 5.77 23.53
C PHE A 239 4.94 5.67 24.35
N ASN A 240 6.05 6.20 23.83
CA ASN A 240 7.35 6.17 24.52
C ASN A 240 7.30 6.93 25.86
N HIS A 241 6.68 8.12 25.90
CA HIS A 241 6.50 8.86 27.15
C HIS A 241 5.59 8.13 28.13
N TRP A 242 4.50 7.53 27.65
CA TRP A 242 3.59 6.75 28.49
C TRP A 242 4.30 5.55 29.10
N LEU A 243 5.06 4.80 28.29
CA LEU A 243 5.82 3.64 28.75
C LEU A 243 6.89 4.02 29.79
N ALA A 244 7.53 5.18 29.62
CA ALA A 244 8.53 5.69 30.56
C ALA A 244 7.92 6.38 31.81
N GLY A 245 6.59 6.48 31.93
CA GLY A 245 5.94 7.21 33.02
C GLY A 245 6.20 8.73 33.00
N HIS A 246 6.61 9.28 31.85
CA HIS A 246 6.91 10.69 31.70
C HIS A 246 5.65 11.52 31.43
N ASN A 247 5.58 12.70 32.05
CA ASN A 247 4.52 13.67 31.81
C ASN A 247 4.90 14.64 30.69
N ILE A 248 3.99 14.82 29.72
CA ILE A 248 4.11 15.79 28.64
C ILE A 248 2.73 16.35 28.28
N ALA A 249 2.53 17.64 28.57
CA ALA A 249 1.23 18.29 28.39
C ALA A 249 0.89 18.56 26.90
N LYS A 250 1.89 18.59 26.01
CA LYS A 250 1.72 18.89 24.58
C LYS A 250 2.73 18.11 23.74
N LEU A 251 2.26 17.49 22.67
CA LEU A 251 3.15 16.90 21.66
C LEU A 251 3.51 17.93 20.60
N GLN A 252 4.80 18.19 20.45
CA GLN A 252 5.36 19.07 19.44
C GLN A 252 6.41 18.33 18.60
N GLN A 253 6.43 18.64 17.31
CA GLN A 253 7.53 18.22 16.45
C GLN A 253 8.80 18.99 16.81
N PRO A 254 9.97 18.42 16.49
CA PRO A 254 11.22 19.16 16.45
C PRO A 254 11.12 20.39 15.54
N LYS A 255 11.97 21.39 15.77
CA LYS A 255 12.12 22.53 14.85
C LYS A 255 12.51 22.00 13.46
N GLY A 256 11.73 22.34 12.44
CA GLY A 256 11.90 21.81 11.08
C GLY A 256 11.15 20.50 10.79
N GLY A 257 10.37 20.00 11.75
CA GLY A 257 9.59 18.77 11.59
C GLY A 257 10.43 17.49 11.76
N TRP A 258 9.77 16.35 11.58
CA TRP A 258 10.48 15.08 11.53
C TRP A 258 11.14 14.84 10.17
N ASN A 259 12.34 14.23 10.20
CA ASN A 259 13.18 13.85 9.07
C ASN A 259 13.86 12.49 9.34
N GLY A 260 14.61 11.97 8.36
CA GLY A 260 15.22 10.64 8.44
C GLY A 260 16.17 10.42 9.62
N THR A 261 16.68 11.48 10.24
CA THR A 261 17.64 11.39 11.36
C THR A 261 17.01 11.61 12.74
N ASN A 262 15.82 12.23 12.82
CA ASN A 262 15.17 12.55 14.09
C ASN A 262 13.78 11.90 14.27
N PHE A 263 13.35 11.01 13.36
CA PHE A 263 12.07 10.32 13.50
C PHE A 263 12.08 9.48 14.78
N PRO A 264 11.01 9.55 15.61
CA PRO A 264 10.93 8.74 16.81
C PRO A 264 10.83 7.26 16.42
N THR A 265 11.56 6.41 17.11
CA THR A 265 11.45 4.95 17.02
C THR A 265 10.65 4.43 18.20
N VAL A 266 9.92 3.33 18.00
CA VAL A 266 9.31 2.62 19.13
C VAL A 266 10.45 2.14 20.02
N THR A 267 10.46 2.60 21.28
CA THR A 267 11.48 2.18 22.25
C THR A 267 11.44 0.67 22.34
N ARG A 268 12.52 -0.03 22.01
CA ARG A 268 12.51 -1.50 22.04
C ARG A 268 12.44 -1.96 23.49
N ALA A 269 11.60 -2.95 23.78
CA ALA A 269 11.66 -3.63 25.07
C ALA A 269 13.08 -4.20 25.26
N THR A 270 13.71 -3.94 26.40
CA THR A 270 14.95 -4.62 26.79
C THR A 270 14.68 -6.12 26.81
N GLN A 271 15.57 -6.90 26.23
CA GLN A 271 15.41 -8.31 25.91
C GLN A 271 15.54 -9.23 27.14
N GLU A 272 14.88 -8.89 28.26
CA GLU A 272 15.00 -9.63 29.54
C GLU A 272 13.69 -10.26 30.05
N ALA A 273 12.60 -10.30 29.26
CA ALA A 273 11.32 -10.82 29.77
C ALA A 273 10.59 -11.80 28.83
N LEU A 274 11.32 -12.68 28.16
CA LEU A 274 10.76 -13.91 27.57
C LEU A 274 11.76 -15.06 27.81
N ALA A 275 11.78 -15.53 29.05
CA ALA A 275 12.25 -16.86 29.45
C ALA A 275 11.03 -17.64 29.96
#